data_AF-A0A7S1GZR3-F1
#
_entry.id   AF-A0A7S1GZR3-F1
#
_cell.length_a   1.000
_cell.length_b   1.000
_cell.length_c   1.000
_cell.angle_alpha   90.00
_cell.angle_beta   90.00
_cell.angle_gamma   90.00
#
_symmetry.space_group_name_H-M   'P 1'
#
loop_
_entity.id
_entity.type
_entity.pdbx_description
1 polymer ?
#
loop_
_entity_poly.entity_id
_entity_poly.type
_entity_poly.pdbx_seq_one_letter_code
_entity_poly.pdbx_strand_id
1 'polypeptide(L)'
;GPQDGQEGKRAEICRKVFESRSRNRSAPSQLQVKVVQAFRDMGCRVRAEVVDPGSGYSIDVIVTVPPSWRPGGGGEEVECAVEVDGPAHFARPAQRRPLGRTELKR
;
A
#
# COMPACT_ATOMS: atom_id res chain seq x y z
N GLY A 1 -20.59 -2.41 -35.05
CA GLY A 1 -21.81 -2.67 -34.26
C GLY A 1 -21.83 -1.75 -33.05
N PRO A 2 -22.97 -1.49 -32.40
CA PRO A 2 -23.11 -0.45 -31.37
C PRO A 2 -22.40 -0.76 -30.02
N GLN A 3 -21.56 -1.80 -29.95
CA GLN A 3 -20.91 -2.28 -28.73
C GLN A 3 -19.64 -1.48 -28.36
N ASP A 4 -18.87 -0.99 -29.34
CA ASP A 4 -17.60 -0.27 -29.09
C ASP A 4 -17.80 1.09 -28.39
N GLY A 5 -18.93 1.76 -28.65
CA GLY A 5 -19.25 3.06 -28.05
C GLY A 5 -19.73 2.98 -26.59
N GLN A 6 -20.15 1.81 -26.12
CA GLN A 6 -20.58 1.59 -24.74
C GLN A 6 -19.41 1.28 -23.81
N GLU A 7 -18.41 0.54 -24.29
CA GLU A 7 -17.20 0.23 -23.51
C GLU A 7 -16.35 1.47 -23.26
N GLY A 8 -16.16 2.34 -24.26
CA GLY A 8 -15.45 3.61 -24.09
C GLY A 8 -16.12 4.53 -23.06
N LYS A 9 -17.46 4.60 -23.07
CA LYS A 9 -18.22 5.36 -22.06
C LYS A 9 -18.10 4.78 -20.66
N ARG A 10 -18.12 3.45 -20.51
CA ARG A 10 -17.92 2.79 -19.21
C ARG A 10 -16.51 2.99 -18.68
N ALA A 11 -15.50 2.87 -19.52
CA ALA A 11 -14.11 3.15 -19.15
C ALA A 11 -13.92 4.61 -18.71
N GLU A 12 -14.54 5.56 -19.41
CA GLU A 12 -14.50 6.98 -19.06
C GLU A 12 -15.21 7.27 -17.73
N ILE A 13 -16.35 6.64 -17.46
CA ILE A 13 -17.06 6.75 -16.18
C ILE A 13 -16.21 6.16 -15.05
N CYS A 14 -15.65 4.96 -15.23
CA CYS A 14 -14.75 4.35 -14.26
C CYS A 14 -13.54 5.24 -13.95
N ARG A 15 -12.92 5.82 -14.98
CA ARG A 15 -11.82 6.76 -14.84
C ARG A 15 -12.24 8.02 -14.06
N LYS A 16 -13.37 8.64 -14.40
CA LYS A 16 -13.89 9.81 -13.67
C LYS A 16 -14.24 9.50 -12.21
N VAL A 17 -14.79 8.32 -11.92
CA VAL A 17 -15.06 7.88 -10.55
C VAL A 17 -13.76 7.63 -9.78
N PHE A 18 -12.76 7.01 -10.42
CA PHE A 18 -11.45 6.81 -9.83
C PHE A 18 -10.75 8.15 -9.55
N GLU A 19 -10.72 9.06 -10.52
CA GLU A 19 -10.15 10.41 -10.39
C GLU A 19 -10.88 11.27 -9.36
N SER A 20 -12.21 11.19 -9.28
CA SER A 20 -12.97 11.92 -8.25
C SER A 20 -12.76 11.35 -6.84
N ARG A 21 -12.63 10.03 -6.71
CA ARG A 21 -12.26 9.38 -5.44
C ARG A 21 -10.80 9.57 -5.04
N SER A 22 -9.89 9.81 -5.99
CA SER A 22 -8.49 10.13 -5.70
C SER A 22 -8.27 11.63 -5.45
N ARG A 23 -9.14 12.51 -5.99
CA ARG A 23 -9.16 13.96 -5.67
C ARG A 23 -9.72 14.25 -4.28
N ASN A 24 -10.68 13.47 -3.81
CA ASN A 24 -10.89 13.35 -2.37
C ASN A 24 -9.74 12.50 -1.85
N ARG A 25 -8.63 13.11 -1.41
CA ARG A 25 -7.60 12.40 -0.63
C ARG A 25 -8.34 11.61 0.45
N SER A 26 -8.55 10.32 0.19
CA SER A 26 -9.22 9.44 1.10
C SER A 26 -8.31 9.47 2.30
N ALA A 27 -8.77 10.03 3.42
CA ALA A 27 -7.94 10.16 4.61
C ALA A 27 -7.21 8.83 4.80
N PRO A 28 -5.88 8.84 5.01
CA PRO A 28 -5.08 7.63 5.06
C PRO A 28 -5.76 6.64 5.99
N SER A 29 -5.80 5.36 5.59
CA SER A 29 -6.58 4.38 6.33
C SER A 29 -6.16 4.42 7.80
N GLN A 30 -7.12 4.41 8.73
CA GLN A 30 -6.79 4.47 10.16
C GLN A 30 -5.84 3.34 10.57
N LEU A 31 -5.85 2.23 9.85
CA LEU A 31 -4.90 1.14 10.00
C LEU A 31 -3.49 1.54 9.55
N GLN A 32 -3.33 2.11 8.35
CA GLN A 32 -2.04 2.60 7.84
C GLN A 32 -1.45 3.68 8.76
N VAL A 33 -2.27 4.62 9.25
CA VAL A 33 -1.83 5.63 10.23
C VAL A 33 -1.26 4.97 11.49
N LYS A 34 -1.93 3.95 12.04
CA LYS A 34 -1.46 3.21 13.21
C LYS A 34 -0.18 2.43 12.94
N VAL A 35 -0.06 1.80 11.77
CA VAL A 35 1.15 1.07 11.36
C VAL A 35 2.33 2.02 11.23
N VAL A 36 2.14 3.17 10.57
CA VAL A 36 3.16 4.22 10.44
C VAL A 36 3.62 4.72 11.81
N GLN A 37 2.68 4.96 12.72
CA GLN A 37 3.03 5.42 14.07
C GLN A 37 3.82 4.36 14.83
N ALA A 38 3.41 3.09 14.78
CA ALA A 38 4.13 2.00 15.43
C ALA A 38 5.58 1.89 14.94
N PHE A 39 5.85 2.03 13.64
CA PHE A 39 7.22 2.03 13.13
C PHE A 39 8.05 3.20 13.65
N ARG A 40 7.47 4.40 13.73
CA ARG A 40 8.15 5.57 14.31
C ARG A 40 8.46 5.37 15.78
N ASP A 41 7.52 4.84 16.55
CA ASP A 41 7.68 4.57 17.98
C ASP A 41 8.79 3.54 18.25
N MET A 42 9.00 2.60 17.32
CA MET A 42 10.09 1.63 17.38
C MET A 42 11.42 2.16 16.81
N GLY A 43 11.51 3.44 16.47
CA GLY A 43 12.74 4.12 16.03
C GLY A 43 13.05 4.01 14.53
N CYS A 44 12.11 3.55 13.70
CA CYS A 44 12.30 3.53 12.25
C CYS A 44 12.04 4.89 11.62
N ARG A 45 12.73 5.17 10.49
CA ARG A 45 12.35 6.27 9.59
C ARG A 45 11.29 5.75 8.61
N VAL A 46 10.26 6.55 8.35
CA VAL A 46 9.08 6.10 7.60
C VAL A 46 8.68 7.12 6.54
N ARG A 47 8.46 6.65 5.31
CA ARG A 47 7.83 7.40 4.21
C ARG A 47 6.49 6.72 3.88
N ALA A 48 5.38 7.44 3.97
CA ALA A 48 4.05 6.92 3.66
C ALA A 48 3.61 7.37 2.27
N GLU A 49 2.76 6.58 1.61
CA GLU A 49 2.16 6.85 0.30
C GLU A 49 3.22 7.18 -0.77
N VAL A 50 4.17 6.26 -0.97
CA VAL A 50 5.28 6.43 -1.91
C VAL A 50 4.90 5.85 -3.26
N VAL A 51 5.03 6.63 -4.32
CA VAL A 51 4.92 6.10 -5.69
C VAL A 51 6.32 5.73 -6.18
N ASP A 52 6.53 4.46 -6.53
CA ASP A 52 7.78 4.01 -7.14
C ASP A 52 7.91 4.61 -8.55
N PRO A 53 8.96 5.40 -8.84
CA PRO A 53 9.11 6.08 -10.13
C PRO A 53 9.37 5.12 -11.30
N GLY A 54 9.90 3.92 -11.03
CA GLY A 54 10.21 2.95 -12.08
C GLY A 54 8.98 2.18 -12.58
N SER A 55 8.18 1.68 -11.65
CA SER A 55 7.00 0.85 -11.95
C SER A 55 5.68 1.62 -11.93
N GLY A 56 5.65 2.80 -11.31
CA GLY A 56 4.42 3.55 -11.04
C GLY A 56 3.55 2.93 -9.95
N TYR A 57 4.00 1.88 -9.26
CA TYR A 57 3.24 1.29 -8.16
C TYR A 57 3.15 2.22 -6.96
N SER A 58 1.98 2.26 -6.35
CA SER A 58 1.77 2.90 -5.05
C SER A 58 2.19 1.93 -3.96
N ILE A 59 3.07 2.37 -3.06
CA ILE A 59 3.55 1.65 -1.89
C ILE A 59 2.99 2.36 -0.67
N ASP A 60 2.29 1.62 0.19
CA ASP A 60 1.66 2.21 1.37
C ASP A 60 2.68 2.83 2.32
N VAL A 61 3.78 2.10 2.60
CA VAL A 61 4.81 2.53 3.55
C VAL A 61 6.20 2.00 3.12
N ILE A 62 7.19 2.89 3.11
CA ILE A 62 8.62 2.53 3.09
C ILE A 62 9.20 2.78 4.47
N VAL A 63 9.84 1.75 5.03
CA VAL A 63 10.44 1.77 6.37
C VAL A 63 11.94 1.58 6.26
N THR A 64 12.72 2.50 6.82
CA THR A 64 14.14 2.30 7.06
C THR A 64 14.33 1.76 8.48
N VAL A 65 14.76 0.51 8.56
CA VAL A 65 14.96 -0.22 9.82
C VAL A 65 16.37 0.07 10.35
N PRO A 66 16.51 0.49 11.63
CA PRO A 66 17.81 0.77 12.20
C PRO A 66 18.61 -0.52 12.42
N PRO A 67 19.96 -0.48 12.39
CA PRO A 67 20.81 -1.65 12.59
C PRO A 67 20.56 -2.39 13.92
N SER A 68 20.10 -1.67 14.94
CA SER A 68 19.79 -2.20 16.28
C SER A 68 18.68 -3.26 16.31
N TRP A 69 17.86 -3.37 15.26
CA TRP A 69 16.84 -4.41 15.15
C TRP A 69 17.40 -5.75 14.67
N ARG A 70 18.61 -5.77 14.11
CA ARG A 70 19.27 -7.02 13.72
C ARG A 70 19.88 -7.67 14.97
N PRO A 71 19.67 -8.98 15.19
CA PRO A 71 20.38 -9.71 16.22
C PRO A 71 21.90 -9.53 16.03
N GLY A 72 22.58 -9.02 17.07
CA GLY A 72 24.01 -8.70 17.01
C GLY A 72 24.37 -7.23 16.80
N GLY A 73 23.39 -6.34 16.60
CA GLY A 73 23.59 -4.88 16.70
C GLY A 73 24.51 -4.24 15.66
N GLY A 74 24.78 -4.93 14.54
CA GLY A 74 25.65 -4.46 13.46
C GLY A 74 25.00 -4.63 12.08
N GLY A 75 25.32 -3.71 11.16
CA GLY A 75 24.87 -3.72 9.78
C GLY A 75 24.46 -2.34 9.27
N GLU A 76 24.23 -2.24 7.96
CA GLU A 76 23.68 -1.05 7.33
C GLU A 76 22.18 -0.92 7.62
N GLU A 77 21.67 0.30 7.52
CA GLU A 77 20.23 0.55 7.49
C GLU A 77 19.59 -0.21 6.32
N VAL A 78 18.41 -0.77 6.56
CA VAL A 78 17.69 -1.57 5.55
C VAL A 78 16.40 -0.88 5.22
N GLU A 79 16.13 -0.72 3.93
CA GLU A 79 14.84 -0.22 3.46
C GLU A 79 13.90 -1.37 3.11
N CYS A 80 12.67 -1.31 3.62
CA CYS A 80 11.63 -2.30 3.41
C CYS A 80 10.36 -1.62 2.89
N ALA A 81 9.76 -2.17 1.84
CA ALA A 81 8.39 -1.83 1.44
C ALA A 81 7.39 -2.65 2.26
N VAL A 82 6.36 -1.98 2.77
CA VAL A 82 5.30 -2.56 3.60
C VAL A 82 3.95 -2.17 3.02
N GLU A 83 3.15 -3.19 2.70
CA GLU A 83 1.76 -3.03 2.26
C GLU A 83 0.81 -3.29 3.43
N VAL A 84 -0.22 -2.44 3.59
CA VAL A 84 -1.15 -2.50 4.71
C VAL A 84 -2.53 -2.94 4.25
N ASP A 85 -2.74 -4.25 4.25
CA ASP A 85 -4.01 -4.84 3.86
C ASP A 85 -5.12 -4.67 4.90
N GLY A 86 -6.20 -4.00 4.50
CA GLY A 86 -7.44 -3.95 5.27
C GLY A 86 -8.20 -5.29 5.31
N PRO A 87 -9.21 -5.43 6.20
CA PRO A 87 -9.98 -6.67 6.39
C PRO A 87 -10.66 -7.23 5.13
N ALA A 88 -10.97 -6.37 4.15
CA ALA A 88 -11.58 -6.77 2.89
C ALA A 88 -10.65 -7.64 2.01
N HIS A 89 -9.35 -7.67 2.29
CA HIS A 89 -8.36 -8.48 1.58
C HIS A 89 -8.26 -9.92 2.11
N PHE A 90 -9.02 -10.26 3.15
CA PHE A 90 -9.09 -11.60 3.72
C PHE A 90 -10.43 -12.25 3.35
N ALA A 91 -10.43 -13.37 2.61
CA ALA A 91 -11.67 -14.03 2.17
C ALA A 91 -12.56 -14.53 3.31
N ARG A 92 -11.99 -14.78 4.49
CA ARG A 92 -12.72 -15.22 5.69
C ARG A 92 -12.06 -14.60 6.92
N PRO A 93 -12.77 -13.84 7.77
CA PRO A 93 -12.19 -13.22 8.97
C PRO A 93 -11.47 -14.20 9.91
N ALA A 94 -11.89 -15.47 9.92
CA ALA A 94 -11.29 -16.54 10.71
C ALA A 94 -10.05 -17.20 10.08
N GLN A 95 -9.85 -17.05 8.77
CA GLN A 95 -8.63 -17.48 8.07
C GLN A 95 -7.89 -16.23 7.61
N ARG A 96 -6.98 -15.74 8.44
CA ARG A 96 -6.05 -14.64 8.16
C ARG A 96 -5.01 -15.03 7.09
N ARG A 97 -5.45 -15.62 5.98
CA ARG A 97 -4.61 -15.94 4.84
C ARG A 97 -4.80 -14.83 3.81
N PRO A 98 -3.73 -14.11 3.42
CA PRO A 98 -3.80 -13.15 2.33
C PRO A 98 -4.36 -13.84 1.09
N LEU A 99 -5.30 -13.19 0.40
CA LEU A 99 -5.66 -13.61 -0.95
C LEU A 99 -4.48 -13.25 -1.85
N GLY A 100 -4.09 -14.13 -2.78
CA GLY A 100 -2.90 -13.99 -3.65
C GLY A 100 -2.85 -12.75 -4.58
N ARG A 101 -3.56 -11.68 -4.26
CA ARG A 101 -3.31 -10.32 -4.74
C ARG A 101 -2.27 -9.58 -3.90
N THR A 102 -2.08 -9.96 -2.63
CA THR A 102 -0.98 -9.48 -1.78
C THR A 102 0.26 -10.36 -1.97
N GLU A 103 0.69 -10.55 -3.22
CA GLU A 103 2.04 -11.04 -3.48
C GLU A 103 2.95 -9.83 -3.58
N LEU A 104 3.79 -9.61 -2.57
CA LEU A 104 4.93 -8.71 -2.66
C LEU A 104 5.82 -9.24 -3.81
N LYS A 105 5.70 -8.62 -4.98
CA LYS A 105 6.65 -8.84 -6.08
C LYS A 105 8.03 -8.45 -5.55
N ARG A 106 8.94 -9.41 -5.52
CA ARG A 106 10.32 -9.23 -5.06
C ARG A 106 11.18 -8.68 -6.17
#